data_AF-A0A2H1GT47-F1
#
_entry.id   AF-A0A2H1GT47-F1
#
_cell.length_a   1.000
_cell.length_b   1.000
_cell.length_c   1.000
_cell.angle_alpha   90.00
_cell.angle_beta   90.00
_cell.angle_gamma   90.00
#
_symmetry.space_group_name_H-M   'P 1'
#
loop_
_entity.id
_entity.type
_entity.pdbx_description
1 polymer ?
#
loop_
_entity_poly.entity_id
_entity_poly.type
_entity_poly.pdbx_seq_one_letter_code
_entity_poly.pdbx_strand_id
1 'polypeptide(L)'
;MSFMPAVPMTADEMTRLRKSGRWLLNHAKKHMELLDEAHRDHADGIEHTHPNRMTLWYNVAQLRAVGEVLGSDGIGRPFTTRGEQLAVLPFMEHGREFVDECVTRLINMFRDRHELEVTRHGAKSGYEHELTEEQADPQLRRDYIAWTHEQFWGIPFMMEGVGPKQNCTFCGARSQPHRVLKACGGCKVAIYCDKRCQTMHRKEHKAECKAKAEETKAEEA
;
A
#
# COMPACT_ATOMS: atom_id res chain seq x y z
N MET A 1 -12.46 20.64 5.19
CA MET A 1 -11.31 21.50 5.58
C MET A 1 -10.07 20.83 5.04
N SER A 2 -9.31 21.50 4.18
CA SER A 2 -8.09 20.93 3.58
C SER A 2 -7.04 20.71 4.68
N PHE A 3 -6.34 19.57 4.68
CA PHE A 3 -5.28 19.27 5.63
C PHE A 3 -4.13 20.28 5.46
N MET A 4 -3.83 21.05 6.50
CA MET A 4 -2.64 21.93 6.55
C MET A 4 -1.85 21.60 7.82
N PRO A 5 -0.68 20.95 7.71
CA PRO A 5 0.12 20.64 8.88
C PRO A 5 0.74 21.92 9.45
N ALA A 6 0.85 22.01 10.78
CA ALA A 6 1.48 23.14 11.46
C ALA A 6 2.98 23.27 11.13
N VAL A 7 3.64 22.12 10.88
CA VAL A 7 5.03 22.02 10.42
C VAL A 7 5.05 21.68 8.92
N PRO A 8 5.83 22.36 8.08
CA PRO A 8 5.95 22.00 6.66
C PRO A 8 6.53 20.59 6.47
N MET A 9 5.99 19.83 5.52
CA MET A 9 6.50 18.51 5.16
C MET A 9 7.82 18.61 4.39
N THR A 10 8.79 17.74 4.71
CA THR A 10 10.09 17.70 4.00
C THR A 10 9.96 17.12 2.59
N ALA A 11 10.89 17.45 1.68
CA ALA A 11 10.91 16.92 0.32
C ALA A 11 11.05 15.39 0.27
N ASP A 12 11.82 14.81 1.19
CA ASP A 12 12.00 13.35 1.30
C ASP A 12 10.71 12.67 1.75
N GLU A 13 10.00 13.26 2.71
CA GLU A 13 8.71 12.77 3.17
C GLU A 13 7.64 12.85 2.08
N MET A 14 7.59 13.98 1.36
CA MET A 14 6.72 14.12 0.18
C MET A 14 7.04 13.05 -0.87
N THR A 15 8.32 12.80 -1.15
CA THR A 15 8.76 11.79 -2.11
C THR A 15 8.36 10.38 -1.68
N ARG A 16 8.54 10.05 -0.39
CA ARG A 16 8.11 8.78 0.20
C ARG A 16 6.59 8.59 0.04
N LEU A 17 5.79 9.57 0.46
CA LEU A 17 4.33 9.49 0.40
C LEU A 17 3.80 9.40 -1.03
N ARG A 18 4.40 10.13 -1.99
CA ARG A 18 4.06 9.99 -3.42
C ARG A 18 4.32 8.58 -3.92
N LYS A 19 5.46 7.99 -3.56
CA LYS A 19 5.80 6.61 -3.91
C LYS A 19 4.82 5.61 -3.28
N SER A 20 4.48 5.79 -2.00
CA SER A 20 3.49 4.99 -1.29
C SER A 20 2.11 5.08 -1.97
N GLY A 21 1.66 6.27 -2.37
CA GLY A 21 0.43 6.46 -3.14
C GLY A 21 0.45 5.72 -4.49
N ARG A 22 1.55 5.78 -5.24
CA ARG A 22 1.71 5.03 -6.51
C ARG A 22 1.63 3.52 -6.27
N TRP A 23 2.24 3.02 -5.20
CA TRP A 23 2.14 1.61 -4.82
C TRP A 23 0.71 1.19 -4.48
N LEU A 24 -0.04 2.01 -3.73
CA LEU A 24 -1.44 1.74 -3.43
C LEU A 24 -2.32 1.73 -4.69
N LEU A 25 -2.09 2.63 -5.64
CA LEU A 25 -2.81 2.62 -6.92
C LEU A 25 -2.60 1.28 -7.66
N ASN A 26 -1.35 0.82 -7.70
CA ASN A 26 -0.98 -0.44 -8.32
C ASN A 26 -1.54 -1.65 -7.56
N HIS A 27 -1.56 -1.60 -6.24
CA HIS A 27 -2.12 -2.65 -5.38
C HIS A 27 -3.64 -2.74 -5.55
N ALA A 28 -4.34 -1.61 -5.51
CA ALA A 28 -5.78 -1.54 -5.78
C ALA A 28 -6.11 -2.07 -7.17
N LYS A 29 -5.35 -1.68 -8.21
CA LYS A 29 -5.53 -2.18 -9.57
C LYS A 29 -5.42 -3.71 -9.64
N LYS A 30 -4.40 -4.30 -9.01
CA LYS A 30 -4.22 -5.75 -8.94
C LYS A 30 -5.42 -6.44 -8.28
N HIS A 31 -5.89 -5.93 -7.15
CA HIS A 31 -6.99 -6.55 -6.41
C HIS A 31 -8.35 -6.36 -7.09
N MET A 32 -8.53 -5.31 -7.88
CA MET A 32 -9.66 -5.19 -8.80
C MET A 32 -9.64 -6.29 -9.85
N GLU A 33 -8.51 -6.52 -10.53
CA GLU A 33 -8.40 -7.61 -11.52
C GLU A 33 -8.64 -9.00 -10.90
N LEU A 34 -8.15 -9.22 -9.67
CA LEU A 34 -8.41 -10.45 -8.91
C LEU A 34 -9.90 -10.62 -8.53
N LEU A 35 -10.56 -9.52 -8.14
CA LEU A 35 -11.97 -9.55 -7.80
C LEU A 35 -12.84 -9.81 -9.04
N ASP A 36 -12.52 -9.17 -10.15
CA ASP A 36 -13.20 -9.38 -11.43
C ASP A 36 -13.02 -10.82 -11.94
N GLU A 37 -11.84 -11.43 -11.74
CA GLU A 37 -11.61 -12.85 -12.01
C GLU A 37 -12.47 -13.74 -11.10
N ALA A 38 -12.47 -13.49 -9.79
CA ALA A 38 -13.24 -14.27 -8.83
C ALA A 38 -14.75 -14.23 -9.12
N HIS A 39 -15.30 -13.08 -9.51
CA HIS A 39 -16.70 -12.96 -9.92
C HIS A 39 -17.04 -13.71 -11.21
N ARG A 40 -16.07 -13.91 -12.12
CA ARG A 40 -16.28 -14.69 -13.34
C ARG A 40 -16.20 -16.19 -13.10
N ASP A 41 -15.26 -16.62 -12.27
CA ASP A 41 -14.90 -18.03 -12.12
C ASP A 41 -15.75 -18.75 -11.06
N HIS A 42 -16.41 -18.00 -10.16
CA HIS A 42 -17.24 -18.55 -9.09
C HIS A 42 -18.63 -17.91 -9.08
N ALA A 43 -19.69 -18.71 -8.96
CA ALA A 43 -21.04 -18.21 -8.76
C ALA A 43 -21.15 -17.52 -7.38
N ASP A 44 -21.28 -16.19 -7.35
CA ASP A 44 -21.58 -15.28 -6.22
C ASP A 44 -21.27 -15.77 -4.80
N GLY A 45 -20.10 -16.39 -4.61
CA GLY A 45 -19.61 -16.88 -3.34
C GLY A 45 -18.78 -15.81 -2.64
N ILE A 46 -19.25 -15.34 -1.48
CA ILE A 46 -18.54 -14.33 -0.66
C ILE A 46 -17.13 -14.82 -0.28
N GLU A 47 -16.95 -16.12 -0.10
CA GLU A 47 -15.70 -16.77 0.31
C GLU A 47 -14.52 -16.47 -0.63
N HIS A 48 -14.76 -16.51 -1.94
CA HIS A 48 -13.74 -16.32 -2.97
C HIS A 48 -13.40 -14.85 -3.22
N THR A 49 -14.25 -13.94 -2.75
CA THR A 49 -14.11 -12.49 -2.98
C THR A 49 -13.68 -11.74 -1.72
N HIS A 50 -13.97 -12.29 -0.53
CA HIS A 50 -13.78 -11.62 0.76
C HIS A 50 -12.35 -11.09 0.98
N PRO A 51 -11.25 -11.85 0.77
CA PRO A 51 -9.90 -11.34 0.97
C PRO A 51 -9.55 -10.17 0.04
N ASN A 52 -10.00 -10.22 -1.22
CA ASN A 52 -9.77 -9.16 -2.19
C ASN A 52 -10.60 -7.91 -1.88
N ARG A 53 -11.85 -8.08 -1.43
CA ARG A 53 -12.72 -6.97 -0.99
C ARG A 53 -12.13 -6.25 0.21
N MET A 54 -11.74 -6.99 1.26
CA MET A 54 -11.09 -6.40 2.44
C MET A 54 -9.79 -5.68 2.07
N THR A 55 -8.97 -6.29 1.20
CA THR A 55 -7.75 -5.63 0.71
C THR A 55 -8.04 -4.32 -0.02
N LEU A 56 -9.11 -4.28 -0.81
CA LEU A 56 -9.55 -3.05 -1.48
C LEU A 56 -10.03 -2.00 -0.46
N TRP A 57 -10.74 -2.37 0.59
CA TRP A 57 -11.16 -1.43 1.64
C TRP A 57 -9.96 -0.72 2.27
N TYR A 58 -8.93 -1.49 2.65
CA TYR A 58 -7.68 -0.91 3.17
C TYR A 58 -6.97 -0.04 2.15
N ASN A 59 -6.84 -0.48 0.89
CA ASN A 59 -6.22 0.31 -0.16
C ASN A 59 -6.94 1.65 -0.38
N VAL A 60 -8.28 1.64 -0.35
CA VAL A 60 -9.09 2.86 -0.52
C VAL A 60 -8.88 3.81 0.64
N ALA A 61 -8.91 3.31 1.88
CA ALA A 61 -8.66 4.14 3.05
C ALA A 61 -7.25 4.76 3.02
N GLN A 62 -6.24 3.95 2.68
CA GLN A 62 -4.85 4.40 2.58
C GLN A 62 -4.64 5.40 1.42
N LEU A 63 -5.31 5.20 0.26
CA LEU A 63 -5.23 6.11 -0.88
C LEU A 63 -5.80 7.49 -0.54
N ARG A 64 -6.97 7.51 0.09
CA ARG A 64 -7.62 8.76 0.52
C ARG A 64 -6.77 9.46 1.57
N ALA A 65 -6.25 8.74 2.57
CA ALA A 65 -5.38 9.33 3.58
C ALA A 65 -4.08 9.93 2.98
N VAL A 66 -3.40 9.20 2.09
CA VAL A 66 -2.21 9.74 1.38
C VAL A 66 -2.55 10.95 0.53
N GLY A 67 -3.69 10.91 -0.17
CA GLY A 67 -4.15 12.03 -0.98
C GLY A 67 -4.45 13.29 -0.17
N GLU A 68 -5.12 13.17 0.97
CA GLU A 68 -5.38 14.30 1.86
C GLU A 68 -4.09 14.88 2.44
N VAL A 69 -3.19 14.02 2.93
CA VAL A 69 -1.90 14.46 3.51
C VAL A 69 -1.01 15.16 2.48
N LEU A 70 -1.09 14.77 1.20
CA LEU A 70 -0.36 15.40 0.10
C LEU A 70 -1.09 16.61 -0.51
N GLY A 71 -2.24 17.01 0.04
CA GLY A 71 -3.11 18.06 -0.49
C GLY A 71 -3.98 17.55 -1.64
N SER A 72 -5.28 17.40 -1.37
CA SER A 72 -6.28 16.81 -2.28
C SER A 72 -6.54 17.62 -3.55
N ASP A 73 -6.24 18.92 -3.55
CA ASP A 73 -6.32 19.78 -4.74
C ASP A 73 -5.01 19.82 -5.56
N GLY A 74 -3.92 19.28 -5.00
CA GLY A 74 -2.59 19.33 -5.57
C GLY A 74 -2.03 17.95 -5.93
N ILE A 75 -0.87 17.64 -5.37
CA ILE A 75 -0.15 16.38 -5.60
C ILE A 75 -0.99 15.16 -5.19
N GLY A 76 -1.82 15.32 -4.15
CA GLY A 76 -2.66 14.27 -3.61
C GLY A 76 -3.88 13.93 -4.47
N ARG A 77 -4.28 14.81 -5.38
CA ARG A 77 -5.51 14.69 -6.19
C ARG A 77 -5.69 13.34 -6.88
N PRO A 78 -4.67 12.74 -7.54
CA PRO A 78 -4.83 11.45 -8.19
C PRO A 78 -5.18 10.32 -7.21
N PHE A 79 -4.70 10.41 -5.95
CA PHE A 79 -4.94 9.41 -4.92
C PHE A 79 -6.32 9.56 -4.30
N THR A 80 -6.73 10.79 -3.97
CA THR A 80 -8.10 11.06 -3.46
C THR A 80 -9.15 10.70 -4.49
N THR A 81 -9.01 11.20 -5.73
CA THR A 81 -9.96 10.94 -6.83
C THR A 81 -10.12 9.44 -7.06
N ARG A 82 -9.01 8.69 -7.12
CA ARG A 82 -9.10 7.24 -7.33
C ARG A 82 -9.70 6.52 -6.13
N GLY A 83 -9.37 6.94 -4.92
CA GLY A 83 -9.95 6.41 -3.68
C GLY A 83 -11.47 6.61 -3.65
N GLU A 84 -11.96 7.79 -3.99
CA GLU A 84 -13.39 8.12 -4.06
C GLU A 84 -14.12 7.31 -5.14
N GLN A 85 -13.53 7.20 -6.33
CA GLN A 85 -14.07 6.37 -7.42
C GLN A 85 -14.21 4.90 -7.01
N LEU A 86 -13.24 4.39 -6.26
CA LEU A 86 -13.30 3.02 -5.75
C LEU A 86 -14.35 2.90 -4.64
N ALA A 87 -14.45 3.87 -3.73
CA ALA A 87 -15.36 3.86 -2.58
C ALA A 87 -16.86 3.83 -2.94
N VAL A 88 -17.22 4.21 -4.18
CA VAL A 88 -18.61 4.18 -4.66
C VAL A 88 -18.98 2.88 -5.40
N LEU A 89 -18.06 1.93 -5.55
CA LEU A 89 -18.36 0.66 -6.22
C LEU A 89 -19.26 -0.24 -5.36
N PRO A 90 -20.16 -1.05 -5.96
CA PRO A 90 -21.15 -1.83 -5.20
C PRO A 90 -20.55 -2.74 -4.12
N PHE A 91 -19.41 -3.38 -4.40
CA PHE A 91 -18.75 -4.28 -3.43
C PHE A 91 -18.15 -3.56 -2.22
N MET A 92 -18.14 -2.22 -2.20
CA MET A 92 -17.71 -1.37 -1.08
C MET A 92 -18.84 -0.99 -0.13
N GLU A 93 -20.11 -1.23 -0.48
CA GLU A 93 -21.27 -0.73 0.28
C GLU A 93 -21.18 -1.03 1.77
N HIS A 94 -20.86 -2.28 2.11
CA HIS A 94 -20.75 -2.76 3.49
C HIS A 94 -19.47 -2.32 4.20
N GLY A 95 -18.48 -1.81 3.46
CA GLY A 95 -17.19 -1.37 4.00
C GLY A 95 -17.04 0.15 4.06
N ARG A 96 -18.04 0.92 3.65
CA ARG A 96 -17.92 2.38 3.52
C ARG A 96 -17.62 3.07 4.86
N GLU A 97 -18.42 2.77 5.88
CA GLU A 97 -18.24 3.34 7.23
C GLU A 97 -16.86 2.99 7.78
N PHE A 98 -16.48 1.71 7.69
CA PHE A 98 -15.15 1.23 8.06
C PHE A 98 -14.01 1.97 7.34
N VAL A 99 -14.17 2.22 6.03
CA VAL A 99 -13.18 2.96 5.24
C VAL A 99 -13.08 4.41 5.72
N ASP A 100 -14.20 5.10 5.95
CA ASP A 100 -14.22 6.50 6.40
C ASP A 100 -13.60 6.67 7.80
N GLU A 101 -13.86 5.73 8.71
CA GLU A 101 -13.20 5.67 10.02
C GLU A 101 -11.69 5.46 9.88
N CYS A 102 -11.28 4.52 9.01
CA CYS A 102 -9.87 4.27 8.74
C CYS A 102 -9.16 5.50 8.16
N VAL A 103 -9.79 6.23 7.23
CA VAL A 103 -9.24 7.47 6.64
C VAL A 103 -9.01 8.51 7.72
N THR A 104 -10.05 8.79 8.51
CA THR A 104 -10.01 9.81 9.58
C THR A 104 -8.89 9.49 10.58
N ARG A 105 -8.81 8.24 11.03
CA ARG A 105 -7.78 7.78 11.96
C ARG A 105 -6.37 7.92 11.37
N LEU A 106 -6.15 7.45 10.13
CA LEU A 106 -4.85 7.55 9.47
C LEU A 106 -4.36 9.01 9.41
N ILE A 107 -5.22 9.94 8.99
CA ILE A 107 -4.88 11.36 8.89
C ILE A 107 -4.54 11.95 10.25
N ASN A 108 -5.36 11.68 11.27
CA ASN A 108 -5.11 12.18 12.63
C ASN A 108 -3.78 11.66 13.19
N MET A 109 -3.51 10.36 13.04
CA MET A 109 -2.24 9.79 13.50
C MET A 109 -1.03 10.33 12.73
N PHE A 110 -1.17 10.58 11.43
CA PHE A 110 -0.11 11.25 10.67
C PHE A 110 0.13 12.66 11.22
N ARG A 111 -0.93 13.42 11.51
CA ARG A 111 -0.86 14.76 12.11
C ARG A 111 -0.13 14.72 13.45
N ASP A 112 -0.57 13.85 14.38
CA ASP A 112 0.03 13.75 15.71
C ASP A 112 1.52 13.42 15.65
N ARG A 113 1.90 12.46 14.79
CA ARG A 113 3.31 12.12 14.56
C ARG A 113 4.10 13.31 14.00
N HIS A 114 3.50 14.06 13.07
CA HIS A 114 4.15 15.17 12.38
C HIS A 114 4.32 16.39 13.29
N GLU A 115 3.30 16.73 14.08
CA GLU A 115 3.33 17.86 15.03
C GLU A 115 4.27 17.63 16.20
N LEU A 116 4.41 16.38 16.66
CA LEU A 116 5.32 16.06 17.74
C LEU A 116 6.79 16.01 17.27
N GLU A 117 7.07 16.00 15.97
CA GLU A 117 8.40 15.69 15.38
C GLU A 117 9.00 14.35 15.87
N VAL A 118 8.18 13.52 16.52
CA VAL A 118 8.65 12.30 17.17
C VAL A 118 8.66 11.18 16.13
N THR A 119 9.85 10.82 15.67
CA THR A 119 10.09 9.60 14.85
C THR A 119 9.83 8.30 15.62
N ARG A 120 9.82 8.39 16.95
CA ARG A 120 9.66 7.27 17.88
C ARG A 120 8.40 7.48 18.70
N HIS A 121 7.24 7.55 18.04
CA HIS A 121 5.96 7.56 18.74
C HIS A 121 6.04 6.42 19.75
N GLY A 122 6.02 6.73 21.05
CA GLY A 122 6.35 5.79 22.12
C GLY A 122 5.61 4.49 21.83
N ALA A 123 6.35 3.40 21.62
CA ALA A 123 5.99 2.20 20.88
C ALA A 123 4.82 1.38 21.47
N LYS A 124 3.69 2.02 21.73
CA LYS A 124 2.43 1.52 22.27
C LYS A 124 1.29 2.47 21.89
N SER A 125 1.13 2.83 20.61
CA SER A 125 -0.20 3.30 20.19
C SER A 125 -1.08 2.06 20.04
N GLY A 126 -2.33 2.13 20.53
CA GLY A 126 -3.29 1.02 20.66
C GLY A 126 -3.77 0.36 19.35
N TYR A 127 -2.98 0.46 18.29
CA TYR A 127 -3.26 -0.06 16.96
C TYR A 127 -3.28 -1.59 16.89
N GLU A 128 -2.58 -2.25 17.82
CA GLU A 128 -2.62 -3.71 17.99
C GLU A 128 -3.99 -4.24 18.43
N HIS A 129 -4.95 -3.38 18.80
CA HIS A 129 -6.30 -3.80 19.23
C HIS A 129 -7.45 -3.51 18.26
N GLU A 130 -7.26 -2.75 17.17
CA GLU A 130 -8.39 -2.18 16.41
C GLU A 130 -8.85 -2.95 15.17
N LEU A 131 -8.29 -4.12 14.91
CA LEU A 131 -9.01 -5.11 14.10
C LEU A 131 -9.37 -6.19 15.09
N THR A 132 -10.65 -6.24 15.46
CA THR A 132 -11.16 -7.41 16.17
C THR A 132 -10.76 -8.63 15.34
N GLU A 133 -10.20 -9.65 15.99
CA GLU A 133 -9.69 -10.87 15.34
C GLU A 133 -10.74 -11.54 14.43
N GLU A 134 -12.00 -11.16 14.58
CA GLU A 134 -13.18 -11.71 13.92
C GLU A 134 -13.42 -11.21 12.49
N GLN A 135 -12.87 -10.04 12.07
CA GLN A 135 -13.27 -9.41 10.79
C GLN A 135 -12.21 -9.43 9.68
N ALA A 136 -10.93 -9.57 10.01
CA ALA A 136 -9.85 -9.53 9.02
C ALA A 136 -8.98 -10.78 9.11
N ASP A 137 -8.61 -11.33 7.94
CA ASP A 137 -7.55 -12.32 7.85
C ASP A 137 -6.30 -11.80 8.60
N PRO A 138 -5.72 -12.58 9.54
CA PRO A 138 -4.61 -12.12 10.37
C PRO A 138 -3.41 -11.63 9.57
N GLN A 139 -3.22 -12.15 8.34
CA GLN A 139 -2.14 -11.72 7.49
C GLN A 139 -2.43 -10.39 6.81
N LEU A 140 -3.65 -10.18 6.33
CA LEU A 140 -4.10 -8.90 5.81
C LEU A 140 -3.97 -7.78 6.84
N ARG A 141 -4.36 -8.07 8.09
CA ARG A 141 -4.15 -7.19 9.24
C ARG A 141 -2.68 -6.80 9.39
N ARG A 142 -1.79 -7.79 9.42
CA ARG A 142 -0.34 -7.55 9.56
C ARG A 142 0.21 -6.70 8.42
N ASP A 143 -0.24 -6.95 7.19
CA ASP A 143 0.19 -6.19 6.02
C ASP A 143 -0.29 -4.73 6.05
N TYR A 144 -1.53 -4.51 6.46
CA TYR A 144 -2.08 -3.17 6.68
C TYR A 144 -1.24 -2.41 7.72
N ILE A 145 -0.95 -3.04 8.85
CA ILE A 145 -0.17 -2.43 9.93
C ILE A 145 1.26 -2.09 9.47
N ALA A 146 1.94 -3.05 8.84
CA ALA A 146 3.29 -2.87 8.35
C ALA A 146 3.37 -1.73 7.32
N TRP A 147 2.40 -1.64 6.40
CA TRP A 147 2.35 -0.53 5.45
C TRP A 147 2.16 0.81 6.17
N THR A 148 1.22 0.90 7.12
CA THR A 148 0.92 2.15 7.83
C THR A 148 2.14 2.66 8.59
N HIS A 149 2.80 1.80 9.36
CA HIS A 149 4.01 2.19 10.09
C HIS A 149 5.12 2.65 9.14
N GLU A 150 5.44 1.84 8.14
CA GLU A 150 6.69 2.01 7.41
C GLU A 150 6.60 2.93 6.19
N GLN A 151 5.46 2.94 5.51
CA GLN A 151 5.28 3.66 4.24
C GLN A 151 4.57 4.98 4.43
N PHE A 152 3.63 5.03 5.39
CA PHE A 152 2.88 6.23 5.69
C PHE A 152 3.59 7.06 6.76
N TRP A 153 3.78 6.51 7.96
CA TRP A 153 4.43 7.24 9.06
C TRP A 153 5.96 7.28 8.99
N GLY A 154 6.58 6.42 8.18
CA GLY A 154 8.04 6.36 8.06
C GLY A 154 8.74 5.85 9.32
N ILE A 155 8.05 5.04 10.12
CA ILE A 155 8.56 4.43 11.35
C ILE A 155 8.95 2.97 11.04
N PRO A 156 10.16 2.53 11.38
CA PRO A 156 10.54 1.13 11.21
C PRO A 156 9.58 0.20 11.98
N PHE A 157 8.94 -0.72 11.25
CA PHE A 157 8.13 -1.78 11.86
C PHE A 157 9.03 -3.00 12.07
N MET A 158 9.49 -3.21 13.31
CA MET A 158 10.31 -4.37 13.63
C MET A 158 9.43 -5.62 13.70
N MET A 159 9.54 -6.48 12.69
CA MET A 159 9.04 -7.85 12.78
C MET A 159 10.19 -8.77 13.12
N GLU A 160 10.09 -9.45 14.26
CA GLU A 160 11.04 -10.51 14.61
C GLU A 160 11.09 -11.59 13.53
N GLY A 161 12.30 -12.06 13.19
CA GLY A 161 12.50 -13.16 12.25
C GLY A 161 12.29 -12.82 10.77
N VAL A 162 11.98 -11.57 10.41
CA VAL A 162 11.88 -11.14 9.01
C VAL A 162 13.20 -10.48 8.59
N GLY A 163 13.78 -10.94 7.47
CA GLY A 163 15.00 -10.37 6.89
C GLY A 163 14.86 -8.90 6.45
N PRO A 164 15.85 -8.35 5.71
CA PRO A 164 15.82 -6.96 5.28
C PRO A 164 14.50 -6.59 4.61
N LYS A 165 13.98 -5.40 4.94
CA LYS A 165 12.77 -4.84 4.34
C LYS A 165 12.92 -4.83 2.81
N GLN A 166 12.07 -5.59 2.14
CA GLN A 166 11.95 -5.57 0.69
C GLN A 166 10.49 -5.36 0.32
N ASN A 167 10.24 -4.54 -0.70
CA ASN A 167 8.90 -4.24 -1.19
C ASN A 167 8.80 -4.66 -2.65
N CYS A 168 7.65 -5.19 -3.05
CA CYS A 168 7.35 -5.40 -4.45
C CYS A 168 7.52 -4.07 -5.21
N THR A 169 8.31 -4.06 -6.27
CA THR A 169 8.59 -2.87 -7.08
C THR A 169 7.30 -2.24 -7.64
N PHE A 170 6.31 -3.09 -7.98
CA PHE A 170 5.04 -2.65 -8.53
C PHE A 170 4.05 -2.15 -7.47
N CYS A 171 3.63 -3.00 -6.54
CA CYS A 171 2.52 -2.70 -5.61
C CYS A 171 2.97 -2.33 -4.20
N GLY A 172 4.26 -2.34 -3.89
CA GLY A 172 4.77 -1.99 -2.57
C GLY A 172 4.55 -3.04 -1.48
N ALA A 173 3.86 -4.14 -1.76
CA ALA A 173 3.64 -5.22 -0.78
C ALA A 173 4.98 -5.68 -0.18
N ARG A 174 5.04 -5.71 1.15
CA ARG A 174 6.26 -6.06 1.90
C ARG A 174 6.54 -7.57 1.78
N SER A 175 7.81 -7.93 1.72
CA SER A 175 8.27 -9.30 1.95
C SER A 175 7.83 -9.78 3.33
N GLN A 176 7.37 -11.02 3.39
CA GLN A 176 6.89 -11.70 4.59
C GLN A 176 7.36 -13.15 4.53
N PRO A 177 7.38 -13.90 5.66
CA PRO A 177 7.72 -15.33 5.64
C PRO A 177 6.93 -16.15 4.61
N HIS A 178 5.65 -15.82 4.39
CA HIS A 178 4.77 -16.47 3.41
C HIS A 178 4.73 -15.73 2.05
N ARG A 179 5.37 -14.57 1.91
CA ARG A 179 5.44 -13.77 0.67
C ARG A 179 6.90 -13.51 0.32
N VAL A 180 7.53 -14.52 -0.29
CA VAL A 180 8.88 -14.40 -0.83
C VAL A 180 8.82 -13.64 -2.17
N LEU A 181 9.52 -12.51 -2.25
CA LEU A 181 9.57 -11.70 -3.46
C LEU A 181 10.52 -12.34 -4.48
N LYS A 182 10.09 -12.40 -5.74
CA LYS A 182 10.83 -13.00 -6.86
C LYS A 182 11.51 -11.91 -7.69
N ALA A 183 12.80 -12.07 -7.93
CA ALA A 183 13.56 -11.16 -8.78
C ALA A 183 13.14 -11.28 -10.26
N CYS A 184 13.25 -10.16 -10.97
CA CYS A 184 13.04 -10.08 -12.41
C CYS A 184 14.03 -11.02 -13.12
N GLY A 185 13.54 -11.91 -13.97
CA GLY A 185 14.39 -12.84 -14.72
C GLY A 185 15.44 -12.16 -15.61
N GLY A 186 15.15 -10.94 -16.10
CA GLY A 186 16.03 -10.17 -16.97
C GLY A 186 17.11 -9.41 -16.21
N CYS A 187 16.72 -8.42 -15.39
CA CYS A 187 17.67 -7.53 -14.72
C CYS A 187 18.09 -7.95 -13.31
N LYS A 188 17.39 -8.88 -12.66
CA LYS A 188 17.58 -9.29 -11.25
C LYS A 188 17.43 -8.19 -10.18
N VAL A 189 17.29 -6.92 -10.58
CA VAL A 189 17.12 -5.76 -9.68
C VAL A 189 15.69 -5.61 -9.18
N ALA A 190 14.70 -5.60 -10.08
CA ALA A 190 13.30 -5.44 -9.67
C ALA A 190 12.77 -6.74 -9.05
N ILE A 191 11.98 -6.63 -7.98
CA ILE A 191 11.43 -7.77 -7.23
C ILE A 191 9.91 -7.67 -7.15
N TYR A 192 9.23 -8.82 -7.23
CA TYR A 192 7.77 -8.88 -7.36
C TYR A 192 7.17 -9.89 -6.40
N CYS A 193 5.99 -9.59 -5.85
CA CYS A 193 5.29 -10.57 -5.01
C CYS A 193 4.80 -11.77 -5.81
N ASP A 194 4.45 -11.57 -7.09
CA ASP A 194 4.04 -12.62 -8.00
C ASP A 194 4.23 -12.23 -9.48
N LYS A 195 3.93 -13.20 -10.36
CA LYS A 195 4.00 -13.03 -11.81
C LYS A 195 3.01 -11.97 -12.30
N ARG A 196 1.88 -11.76 -11.63
CA ARG A 196 0.89 -10.74 -12.03
C ARG A 196 1.46 -9.35 -11.86
N CYS A 197 2.05 -9.03 -10.71
CA CYS A 197 2.75 -7.76 -10.50
C CYS A 197 3.87 -7.53 -11.50
N GLN A 198 4.65 -8.57 -11.83
CA GLN A 198 5.68 -8.46 -12.87
C GLN A 198 5.07 -8.15 -14.25
N THR A 199 4.00 -8.84 -14.64
CA THR A 199 3.31 -8.63 -15.92
C THR A 199 2.71 -7.22 -16.01
N MET A 200 2.02 -6.77 -14.95
CA MET A 200 1.42 -5.44 -14.89
C MET A 200 2.49 -4.33 -14.96
N HIS A 201 3.65 -4.54 -14.32
CA HIS A 201 4.76 -3.59 -14.35
C HIS A 201 5.60 -3.65 -15.64
N ARG A 202 5.45 -4.70 -16.46
CA ARG A 202 6.35 -4.98 -17.59
C ARG A 202 6.53 -3.80 -18.54
N LYS A 203 5.46 -3.08 -18.86
CA LYS A 203 5.51 -1.94 -19.78
C LYS A 203 6.32 -0.77 -19.21
N GLU A 204 6.05 -0.40 -17.96
CA GLU A 204 6.75 0.69 -17.25
C GLU A 204 8.22 0.32 -16.98
N HIS A 205 8.48 -0.94 -16.60
CA HIS A 205 9.81 -1.44 -16.25
C HIS A 205 10.75 -1.69 -17.45
N LYS A 206 10.23 -1.85 -18.67
CA LYS A 206 10.98 -2.41 -19.81
C LYS A 206 12.31 -1.70 -20.08
N ALA A 207 12.31 -0.36 -20.05
CA ALA A 207 13.50 0.44 -20.33
C ALA A 207 14.56 0.25 -19.24
N GLU A 208 14.16 0.40 -17.97
CA GLU A 208 15.03 0.18 -16.81
C GLU A 208 15.57 -1.25 -16.75
N CYS A 209 14.74 -2.23 -17.09
CA CYS A 209 15.13 -3.63 -17.14
C CYS A 209 16.27 -3.85 -18.14
N LYS A 210 16.21 -3.23 -19.32
CA LYS A 210 17.24 -3.38 -20.33
C LYS A 210 18.56 -2.76 -19.86
N ALA A 211 18.52 -1.52 -19.37
CA ALA A 211 19.70 -0.82 -18.86
C ALA A 211 20.39 -1.60 -17.74
N LYS A 212 19.62 -2.06 -16.74
CA LYS A 212 20.18 -2.84 -15.62
C LYS A 212 20.74 -4.20 -16.05
N ALA A 213 20.09 -4.87 -17.00
CA ALA A 213 20.61 -6.13 -17.52
C ALA A 213 21.91 -5.97 -18.31
N GLU A 214 22.16 -4.79 -18.92
CA GLU A 214 23.41 -4.48 -19.60
C GLU A 214 24.52 -4.13 -18.59
N GLU A 215 24.20 -3.34 -17.56
CA GLU A 215 25.14 -3.03 -16.45
C GLU A 215 25.65 -4.30 -15.77
N THR A 216 24.77 -5.22 -15.37
CA THR A 216 25.17 -6.46 -14.70
C THR A 216 26.08 -7.33 -15.58
N LYS A 217 25.82 -7.37 -16.90
CA LYS A 217 26.69 -8.11 -17.84
C LYS A 217 28.07 -7.46 -17.99
N ALA A 218 28.16 -6.14 -17.88
CA ALA A 218 29.42 -5.41 -17.94
C ALA A 218 30.23 -5.56 -16.64
N GLU A 219 29.57 -5.71 -15.49
CA GLU A 219 30.21 -5.96 -14.19
C GLU A 219 30.69 -7.41 -14.04
N GLU A 220 30.05 -8.37 -14.71
CA GLU A 220 30.40 -9.79 -14.72
C GLU A 220 31.46 -10.18 -15.77
N ALA A 221 31.88 -9.25 -16.64
CA ALA A 221 32.83 -9.46 -17.74
C ALA A 221 34.23 -8.93 -17.43
#